data_AF-A0A7Z2PXX6-F1
#
_entry.id   AF-A0A7Z2PXX6-F1
#
_cell.length_a   1.000
_cell.length_b   1.000
_cell.length_c   1.000
_cell.angle_alpha   90.00
_cell.angle_beta   90.00
_cell.angle_gamma   90.00
#
_symmetry.space_group_name_H-M   'P 1'
#
loop_
_entity.id
_entity.type
_entity.pdbx_description
1 polymer ?
#
loop_
_entity_poly.entity_id
_entity_poly.type
_entity_poly.pdbx_seq_one_letter_code
_entity_poly.pdbx_strand_id
1 'polypeptide(L)'
;MKLKALFIAAAVLLMPAAVLAAPGIVTTTVSLKAGPGEGFPTVDRIPGGARVNIHGCFRGKAWCDVSWSDDRGWVSSRYLQYLHRNRYVYLPDYVDEIDVPIVPFVLTSYWSSHYAARPWYHRRAHWGGYWQSHERVATRLTIDRSAARIGRAAAARDAALPEARTRVGVEERSRARVEERTRAGVTERSRAGVTERVTRERDITTRGAREGRERAVVQDRMTRESARTARESARMTREGARATVREQPMTRARPQTPPVMARGHDEPRAAAPRIERATPRMTQPDAARGGGGSPNVRAQQMPAPAAPRAAAPATPQGGGAPQIAPRGGGGPGGGGGPGQDRRQ
;
A
#
# COMPACT_ATOMS: atom_id res chain seq x y z
N MET A 1 12.03 -51.99 -40.57
CA MET A 1 11.26 -50.91 -39.89
C MET A 1 11.19 -51.02 -38.36
N LYS A 2 11.85 -52.00 -37.71
CA LYS A 2 11.74 -52.21 -36.24
C LYS A 2 12.75 -51.42 -35.38
N LEU A 3 13.84 -50.88 -35.97
CA LEU A 3 14.83 -50.08 -35.23
C LEU A 3 14.34 -48.66 -34.89
N LYS A 4 13.49 -48.05 -35.73
CA LYS A 4 13.00 -46.68 -35.52
C LYS A 4 12.06 -46.57 -34.31
N ALA A 5 11.33 -47.63 -33.99
CA ALA A 5 10.43 -47.70 -32.83
C ALA A 5 11.20 -47.80 -31.50
N LEU A 6 12.38 -48.44 -31.50
CA LEU A 6 13.24 -48.54 -30.31
C LEU A 6 13.90 -47.20 -29.95
N PHE A 7 14.25 -46.36 -30.94
CA PHE A 7 14.79 -45.02 -30.67
C PHE A 7 13.75 -44.05 -30.08
N ILE A 8 12.48 -44.17 -30.44
CA ILE A 8 11.42 -43.32 -29.89
C ILE A 8 11.06 -43.75 -28.46
N ALA A 9 11.10 -45.05 -28.16
CA ALA A 9 10.89 -45.55 -26.79
C ALA A 9 12.04 -45.17 -25.83
N ALA A 10 13.28 -45.08 -26.32
CA ALA A 10 14.43 -44.65 -25.52
C ALA A 10 14.45 -43.13 -25.24
N ALA A 11 13.78 -42.31 -26.06
CA ALA A 11 13.77 -40.86 -25.92
C ALA A 11 12.81 -40.34 -24.82
N VAL A 12 11.80 -41.12 -24.42
CA VAL A 12 10.82 -40.73 -23.39
C VAL A 12 11.35 -40.92 -21.96
N LEU A 13 12.42 -41.70 -21.78
CA LEU A 13 13.05 -41.96 -20.47
C LEU A 13 14.07 -40.89 -20.03
N LEU A 14 14.27 -39.83 -20.82
CA LEU A 14 15.17 -38.71 -20.53
C LEU A 14 14.42 -37.44 -20.08
N MET A 15 13.21 -37.57 -19.53
CA MET A 15 12.57 -36.46 -18.81
C MET A 15 13.38 -36.21 -17.52
N PRO A 16 14.04 -35.04 -17.36
CA PRO A 16 14.63 -34.68 -16.08
C PRO A 16 13.52 -34.64 -15.04
N ALA A 17 13.62 -35.44 -13.99
CA ALA A 17 12.78 -35.25 -12.82
C ALA A 17 13.07 -33.82 -12.31
N ALA A 18 12.12 -32.90 -12.51
CA ALA A 18 12.21 -31.59 -11.90
C ALA A 18 12.30 -31.83 -10.39
N VAL A 19 13.45 -31.54 -9.80
CA VAL A 19 13.61 -31.54 -8.34
C VAL A 19 12.69 -30.43 -7.83
N LEU A 20 11.54 -30.84 -7.31
CA LEU A 20 10.52 -29.92 -6.79
C LEU A 20 11.07 -29.29 -5.51
N ALA A 21 11.57 -28.05 -5.64
CA ALA A 21 11.92 -27.24 -4.48
C ALA A 21 10.65 -26.59 -3.92
N ALA A 22 10.39 -26.83 -2.64
CA ALA A 22 9.25 -26.24 -1.95
C ALA A 22 9.63 -24.87 -1.35
N PRO A 23 8.75 -23.85 -1.42
CA PRO A 23 9.00 -22.59 -0.73
C PRO A 23 9.05 -22.79 0.79
N GLY A 24 9.93 -22.05 1.44
CA GLY A 24 10.08 -22.00 2.88
C GLY A 24 10.41 -20.61 3.39
N ILE A 25 10.36 -20.43 4.72
CA ILE A 25 10.72 -19.19 5.39
C ILE A 25 11.66 -19.50 6.55
N VAL A 26 12.70 -18.69 6.73
CA VAL A 26 13.58 -18.81 7.90
C VAL A 26 12.99 -18.06 9.09
N THR A 27 12.92 -18.68 10.26
CA THR A 27 12.26 -18.10 11.45
C THR A 27 13.13 -17.09 12.20
N THR A 28 14.45 -17.18 12.05
CA THR A 28 15.44 -16.29 12.67
C THR A 28 16.63 -16.09 11.74
N THR A 29 17.60 -15.28 12.12
CA THR A 29 18.83 -15.17 11.33
C THR A 29 19.68 -16.43 11.52
N VAL A 30 19.97 -17.13 10.42
CA VAL A 30 20.69 -18.42 10.43
C VAL A 30 21.90 -18.41 9.51
N SER A 31 22.82 -19.34 9.75
CA SER A 31 23.94 -19.60 8.84
C SER A 31 23.53 -20.62 7.80
N LEU A 32 23.76 -20.32 6.52
CA LEU A 32 23.74 -21.29 5.43
C LEU A 32 25.08 -22.04 5.46
N LYS A 33 25.04 -23.36 5.63
CA LYS A 33 26.23 -24.20 5.82
C LYS A 33 26.59 -24.97 4.55
N ALA A 34 27.88 -25.26 4.36
CA ALA A 34 28.37 -26.02 3.20
C ALA A 34 28.06 -27.52 3.27
N GLY A 35 27.46 -28.01 4.37
CA GLY A 35 27.06 -29.39 4.59
C GLY A 35 26.11 -29.50 5.79
N PRO A 36 25.45 -30.66 5.98
CA PRO A 36 24.49 -30.88 7.07
C PRO A 36 25.22 -31.04 8.40
N GLY A 37 25.48 -29.92 9.08
CA GLY A 37 26.15 -29.90 10.38
C GLY A 37 26.68 -28.52 10.76
N GLU A 38 26.70 -28.21 12.05
CA GLU A 38 27.15 -26.89 12.54
C GLU A 38 28.63 -26.63 12.27
N GLY A 39 29.46 -27.67 12.25
CA GLY A 39 30.90 -27.53 12.06
C GLY A 39 31.32 -27.24 10.63
N PHE A 40 30.43 -27.40 9.63
CA PHE A 40 30.76 -27.05 8.25
C PHE A 40 30.98 -25.53 8.08
N PRO A 41 31.76 -25.12 7.07
CA PRO A 41 31.93 -23.71 6.74
C PRO A 41 30.59 -23.02 6.48
N THR A 42 30.48 -21.77 6.90
CA THR A 42 29.37 -20.90 6.53
C THR A 42 29.56 -20.41 5.10
N VAL A 43 28.53 -20.60 4.28
CA VAL A 43 28.40 -20.16 2.88
C VAL A 43 27.91 -18.72 2.86
N ASP A 44 26.84 -18.45 3.60
CA ASP A 44 26.20 -17.14 3.73
C ASP A 44 25.37 -17.05 5.03
N ARG A 45 24.78 -15.88 5.33
CA ARG A 45 23.91 -15.62 6.47
C ARG A 45 22.52 -15.17 5.99
N ILE A 46 21.51 -15.96 6.31
CA ILE A 46 20.14 -15.72 5.87
C ILE A 46 19.39 -14.97 6.98
N PRO A 47 18.82 -13.78 6.72
CA PRO A 47 18.07 -13.04 7.72
C PRO A 47 16.73 -13.72 8.07
N GLY A 48 16.25 -13.51 9.31
CA GLY A 48 14.94 -14.00 9.72
C GLY A 48 13.80 -13.37 8.89
N GLY A 49 12.81 -14.19 8.52
CA GLY A 49 11.71 -13.82 7.63
C GLY A 49 12.04 -13.98 6.14
N ALA A 50 13.29 -14.29 5.78
CA ALA A 50 13.69 -14.54 4.40
C ALA A 50 13.00 -15.77 3.81
N ARG A 51 12.66 -15.70 2.51
CA ARG A 51 12.11 -16.81 1.74
C ARG A 51 13.22 -17.65 1.15
N VAL A 52 13.16 -18.96 1.34
CA VAL A 52 14.14 -19.90 0.78
C VAL A 52 13.42 -20.96 -0.04
N ASN A 53 14.14 -21.66 -0.90
CA ASN A 53 13.63 -22.84 -1.58
C ASN A 53 14.25 -24.08 -0.94
N ILE A 54 13.42 -24.94 -0.37
CA ILE A 54 13.81 -26.19 0.29
C ILE A 54 13.74 -27.31 -0.74
N HIS A 55 14.89 -27.89 -1.07
CA HIS A 55 15.02 -28.95 -2.07
C HIS A 55 14.83 -30.35 -1.46
N GLY A 56 15.04 -30.45 -0.16
CA GLY A 56 14.84 -31.65 0.60
C GLY A 56 15.59 -31.59 1.93
N CYS A 57 15.38 -32.59 2.76
CA CYS A 57 16.10 -32.72 4.03
C CYS A 57 17.03 -33.93 4.03
N PHE A 58 18.13 -33.81 4.76
CA PHE A 58 19.01 -34.94 5.02
C PHE A 58 18.25 -36.00 5.81
N ARG A 59 18.69 -37.26 5.73
CA ARG A 59 18.15 -38.34 6.57
C ARG A 59 18.15 -37.93 8.05
N GLY A 60 17.06 -38.21 8.76
CA GLY A 60 16.83 -37.73 10.13
C GLY A 60 16.32 -36.29 10.22
N LYS A 61 16.13 -35.60 9.08
CA LYS A 61 15.35 -34.36 8.91
C LYS A 61 15.82 -33.16 9.76
N ALA A 62 17.02 -33.22 10.35
CA ALA A 62 17.60 -32.16 11.18
C ALA A 62 18.22 -31.01 10.37
N TRP A 63 18.56 -31.28 9.11
CA TRP A 63 19.20 -30.37 8.18
C TRP A 63 18.48 -30.45 6.85
N CYS A 64 18.24 -29.32 6.21
CA CYS A 64 17.62 -29.25 4.90
C CYS A 64 18.49 -28.48 3.92
N ASP A 65 18.57 -29.00 2.71
CA ASP A 65 19.26 -28.39 1.58
C ASP A 65 18.34 -27.32 0.99
N VAL A 66 18.83 -26.08 1.01
CA VAL A 66 18.08 -24.88 0.64
C VAL A 66 18.88 -24.06 -0.35
N SER A 67 18.18 -23.34 -1.23
CA SER A 67 18.79 -22.25 -1.98
C SER A 67 18.27 -20.91 -1.47
N TRP A 68 19.21 -19.97 -1.35
CA TRP A 68 18.98 -18.59 -0.94
C TRP A 68 19.86 -17.69 -1.81
N SER A 69 19.25 -16.67 -2.44
CA SER A 69 19.93 -15.89 -3.48
C SER A 69 20.56 -16.83 -4.53
N ASP A 70 21.84 -16.66 -4.83
CA ASP A 70 22.59 -17.49 -5.79
C ASP A 70 23.34 -18.64 -5.11
N ASP A 71 23.24 -18.76 -3.79
CA ASP A 71 23.90 -19.80 -3.00
C ASP A 71 22.96 -20.99 -2.74
N ARG A 72 23.56 -22.19 -2.78
CA ARG A 72 22.97 -23.44 -2.31
C ARG A 72 23.64 -23.79 -0.98
N GLY A 73 22.95 -24.49 -0.07
CA GLY A 73 23.57 -24.94 1.18
C GLY A 73 22.58 -25.59 2.15
N TRP A 74 23.03 -25.85 3.37
CA TRP A 74 22.28 -26.57 4.38
C TRP A 74 21.90 -25.66 5.54
N VAL A 75 20.65 -25.73 5.98
CA VAL A 75 20.13 -25.00 7.14
C VAL A 75 19.50 -25.98 8.12
N SER A 76 19.64 -25.74 9.42
CA SER A 76 18.96 -26.59 10.41
C SER A 76 17.44 -26.43 10.28
N SER A 77 16.72 -27.54 10.20
CA SER A 77 15.26 -27.55 10.05
C SER A 77 14.52 -26.86 11.20
N ARG A 78 15.16 -26.77 12.38
CA ARG A 78 14.65 -26.04 13.57
C ARG A 78 14.37 -24.55 13.32
N TYR A 79 14.88 -24.00 12.24
CA TYR A 79 14.69 -22.60 11.88
C TYR A 79 13.92 -22.43 10.57
N LEU A 80 13.30 -23.48 10.06
CA LEU A 80 12.58 -23.45 8.80
C LEU A 80 11.08 -23.59 9.02
N GLN A 81 10.34 -22.84 8.21
CA GLN A 81 8.95 -23.07 7.92
C GLN A 81 8.85 -23.64 6.51
N TYR A 82 7.88 -24.53 6.30
CA TYR A 82 7.65 -25.20 5.03
C TYR A 82 6.27 -24.85 4.50
N LEU A 83 6.18 -24.54 3.20
CA LEU A 83 4.88 -24.29 2.58
C LEU A 83 4.16 -25.62 2.32
N HIS A 84 3.11 -25.87 3.08
CA HIS A 84 2.27 -27.06 2.95
C HIS A 84 0.80 -26.67 2.82
N ARG A 85 0.11 -27.19 1.80
CA ARG A 85 -1.32 -26.90 1.55
C ARG A 85 -1.64 -25.39 1.63
N ASN A 86 -0.81 -24.58 0.98
CA ASN A 86 -0.92 -23.11 0.94
C ASN A 86 -0.77 -22.39 2.29
N ARG A 87 -0.15 -23.03 3.29
CA ARG A 87 0.17 -22.43 4.59
C ARG A 87 1.61 -22.72 5.00
N TYR A 88 2.28 -21.74 5.60
CA TYR A 88 3.59 -21.98 6.21
C TYR A 88 3.40 -22.65 7.56
N VAL A 89 4.04 -23.80 7.73
CA VAL A 89 4.03 -24.57 8.98
C VAL A 89 5.45 -24.71 9.51
N TYR A 90 5.59 -24.78 10.83
CA TYR A 90 6.90 -24.99 11.45
C TYR A 90 7.42 -26.39 11.11
N LEU A 91 8.50 -26.47 10.35
CA LEU A 91 8.91 -27.71 9.69
C LEU A 91 9.12 -28.88 10.66
N PRO A 92 9.86 -28.76 11.79
CA PRO A 92 10.12 -29.88 12.69
C PRO A 92 8.89 -30.52 13.35
N ASP A 93 7.76 -29.79 13.45
CA ASP A 93 6.52 -30.37 13.99
C ASP A 93 5.79 -31.21 12.92
N TYR A 94 6.13 -31.02 11.64
CA TYR A 94 5.45 -31.60 10.48
C TYR A 94 6.33 -32.52 9.63
N VAL A 95 7.61 -32.68 9.96
CA VAL A 95 8.56 -33.47 9.15
C VAL A 95 8.11 -34.93 8.96
N ASP A 96 7.30 -35.49 9.85
CA ASP A 96 6.79 -36.87 9.75
C ASP A 96 5.39 -36.97 9.12
N GLU A 97 4.65 -35.86 9.05
CA GLU A 97 3.36 -35.78 8.35
C GLU A 97 3.55 -35.37 6.87
N ILE A 98 4.51 -34.49 6.61
CA ILE A 98 4.86 -34.00 5.29
C ILE A 98 6.00 -34.86 4.75
N ASP A 99 5.79 -35.46 3.58
CA ASP A 99 6.84 -36.17 2.86
C ASP A 99 7.80 -35.16 2.20
N VAL A 100 8.65 -34.54 3.03
CA VAL A 100 9.72 -33.67 2.55
C VAL A 100 10.77 -34.55 1.91
N PRO A 101 11.14 -34.32 0.63
CA PRO A 101 12.08 -35.18 -0.08
C PRO A 101 13.37 -35.38 0.71
N ILE A 102 13.83 -36.63 0.82
CA ILE A 102 15.11 -36.93 1.44
C ILE A 102 16.21 -36.80 0.39
N VAL A 103 17.17 -35.91 0.63
CA VAL A 103 18.30 -35.66 -0.27
C VAL A 103 19.61 -36.20 0.34
N PRO A 104 20.41 -36.94 -0.44
CA PRO A 104 21.70 -37.41 0.02
C PRO A 104 22.69 -36.24 0.09
N PHE A 105 23.66 -36.35 1.00
CA PHE A 105 24.82 -35.46 1.01
C PHE A 105 26.08 -36.26 0.72
N VAL A 106 26.67 -36.00 -0.45
CA VAL A 106 27.98 -36.52 -0.83
C VAL A 106 28.91 -35.33 -0.99
N LEU A 107 29.85 -35.19 -0.04
CA LEU A 107 30.72 -34.01 0.07
C LEU A 107 31.39 -33.67 -1.28
N THR A 108 31.99 -34.66 -1.93
CA THR A 108 32.78 -34.45 -3.15
C THR A 108 31.95 -33.86 -4.28
N SER A 109 30.81 -34.47 -4.62
CA SER A 109 29.97 -34.04 -5.74
C SER A 109 29.17 -32.78 -5.42
N TYR A 110 28.70 -32.63 -4.19
CA TYR A 110 27.98 -31.43 -3.76
C TYR A 110 28.91 -30.22 -3.78
N TRP A 111 30.13 -30.36 -3.26
CA TRP A 111 31.10 -29.26 -3.23
C TRP A 111 31.64 -28.93 -4.60
N SER A 112 31.89 -29.92 -5.48
CA SER A 112 32.31 -29.62 -6.85
C SER A 112 31.24 -28.85 -7.61
N SER A 113 29.96 -29.10 -7.35
CA SER A 113 28.85 -28.47 -8.05
C SER A 113 28.58 -27.04 -7.57
N HIS A 114 28.77 -26.76 -6.28
CA HIS A 114 28.33 -25.49 -5.69
C HIS A 114 29.47 -24.59 -5.19
N TYR A 115 30.65 -25.14 -4.90
CA TYR A 115 31.66 -24.45 -4.09
C TYR A 115 33.08 -24.49 -4.65
N ALA A 116 33.27 -24.80 -5.94
CA ALA A 116 34.60 -24.90 -6.55
C ALA A 116 35.47 -23.64 -6.36
N ALA A 117 34.84 -22.46 -6.33
CA ALA A 117 35.51 -21.18 -6.14
C ALA A 117 35.63 -20.74 -4.66
N ARG A 118 35.13 -21.51 -3.69
CA ARG A 118 35.14 -21.11 -2.28
C ARG A 118 36.53 -21.33 -1.65
N PRO A 119 37.02 -20.41 -0.79
CA PRO A 119 38.39 -20.48 -0.24
C PRO A 119 38.70 -21.78 0.49
N TRP A 120 37.73 -22.39 1.16
CA TRP A 120 37.88 -23.63 1.92
C TRP A 120 37.77 -24.92 1.09
N TYR A 121 37.48 -24.80 -0.21
CA TYR A 121 37.28 -25.93 -1.13
C TYR A 121 38.53 -26.84 -1.24
N HIS A 122 39.73 -26.27 -1.16
CA HIS A 122 40.98 -27.04 -1.21
C HIS A 122 41.13 -28.01 -0.02
N ARG A 123 40.45 -27.77 1.11
CA ARG A 123 40.49 -28.64 2.30
C ARG A 123 39.45 -29.78 2.26
N ARG A 124 39.02 -30.21 1.06
CA ARG A 124 38.03 -31.27 0.85
C ARG A 124 38.35 -32.58 1.60
N ALA A 125 39.61 -32.99 1.66
CA ALA A 125 40.01 -34.20 2.38
C ALA A 125 39.74 -34.10 3.89
N HIS A 126 40.08 -32.97 4.51
CA HIS A 126 39.78 -32.69 5.91
C HIS A 126 38.27 -32.73 6.19
N TRP A 127 37.48 -32.06 5.35
CA TRP A 127 36.03 -32.05 5.48
C TRP A 127 35.39 -33.42 5.21
N GLY A 128 36.03 -34.26 4.40
CA GLY A 128 35.66 -35.66 4.20
C GLY A 128 35.76 -36.46 5.49
N GLY A 129 36.89 -36.35 6.20
CA GLY A 129 37.07 -37.00 7.51
C GLY A 129 36.14 -36.43 8.59
N TYR A 130 35.92 -35.11 8.60
CA TYR A 130 34.92 -34.49 9.47
C TYR A 130 33.52 -35.08 9.22
N TRP A 131 33.11 -35.16 7.95
CA TRP A 131 31.79 -35.68 7.61
C TRP A 131 31.60 -37.14 8.03
N GLN A 132 32.58 -38.00 7.74
CA GLN A 132 32.55 -39.42 8.13
C GLN A 132 32.37 -39.61 9.64
N SER A 133 32.95 -38.74 10.46
CA SER A 133 32.82 -38.80 11.92
C SER A 133 31.53 -38.15 12.46
N HIS A 134 30.96 -37.17 11.76
CA HIS A 134 29.84 -36.35 12.27
C HIS A 134 28.48 -36.63 11.63
N GLU A 135 28.42 -37.49 10.61
CA GLU A 135 27.18 -37.81 9.92
C GLU A 135 26.07 -38.33 10.86
N ARG A 136 26.42 -39.13 11.87
CA ARG A 136 25.45 -39.60 12.87
C ARG A 136 24.84 -38.46 13.67
N VAL A 137 25.62 -37.42 13.98
CA VAL A 137 25.13 -36.22 14.68
C VAL A 137 24.19 -35.43 13.78
N ALA A 138 24.49 -35.35 12.48
CA ALA A 138 23.65 -34.69 11.50
C ALA A 138 22.25 -35.33 11.35
N THR A 139 22.11 -36.62 11.68
CA THR A 139 20.80 -37.28 11.67
C THR A 139 19.93 -37.05 12.90
N ARG A 140 20.48 -36.44 13.95
CA ARG A 140 19.73 -36.23 15.20
C ARG A 140 18.96 -34.92 15.13
N LEU A 141 17.66 -35.02 14.88
CA LEU A 141 16.75 -33.90 15.06
C LEU A 141 16.60 -33.59 16.55
N THR A 142 17.28 -32.54 17.00
CA THR A 142 17.13 -32.01 18.36
C THR A 142 16.28 -30.75 18.30
N ILE A 143 15.07 -30.84 18.83
CA ILE A 143 14.16 -29.70 18.91
C ILE A 143 14.49 -28.92 20.18
N ASP A 144 15.19 -27.80 20.00
CA ASP A 144 15.39 -26.86 21.10
C ASP A 144 14.05 -26.17 21.45
N ARG A 145 13.72 -26.13 22.75
CA ARG A 145 12.43 -25.60 23.22
C ARG A 145 12.26 -24.12 22.87
N SER A 146 13.34 -23.34 22.85
CA SER A 146 13.30 -21.92 22.48
C SER A 146 13.12 -21.74 20.97
N ALA A 147 13.84 -22.51 20.15
CA ALA A 147 13.69 -22.52 18.69
C ALA A 147 12.27 -22.92 18.29
N ALA A 148 11.70 -23.94 18.94
CA ALA A 148 10.33 -24.38 18.68
C ALA A 148 9.29 -23.32 19.06
N ARG A 149 9.51 -22.59 20.16
CA ARG A 149 8.64 -21.45 20.53
C ARG A 149 8.66 -20.38 19.44
N ILE A 150 9.85 -19.99 18.97
CA ILE A 150 10.02 -18.97 17.94
C ILE A 150 9.40 -19.43 16.62
N GLY A 151 9.69 -20.66 16.20
CA GLY A 151 9.20 -21.21 14.95
C GLY A 151 7.68 -21.37 14.89
N ARG A 152 7.05 -21.88 15.96
CA ARG A 152 5.59 -21.95 16.06
C ARG A 152 4.94 -20.58 16.10
N ALA A 153 5.54 -19.62 16.82
CA ALA A 153 5.04 -18.24 16.83
C ALA A 153 5.13 -17.59 15.44
N ALA A 154 6.21 -17.84 14.69
CA ALA A 154 6.35 -17.38 13.31
C ALA A 154 5.26 -18.00 12.40
N ALA A 155 5.06 -19.32 12.47
CA ALA A 155 4.04 -20.02 11.69
C ALA A 155 2.61 -19.53 12.02
N ALA A 156 2.31 -19.28 13.29
CA ALA A 156 1.02 -18.72 13.69
C ALA A 156 0.80 -17.31 13.12
N ARG A 157 1.83 -16.46 13.10
CA ARG A 157 1.76 -15.12 12.49
C ARG A 157 1.51 -15.21 10.99
N ASP A 158 2.24 -16.08 10.29
CA ASP A 158 2.10 -16.29 8.85
C ASP A 158 0.74 -16.88 8.48
N ALA A 159 0.18 -17.74 9.33
CA ALA A 159 -1.18 -18.25 9.16
C ALA A 159 -2.26 -17.17 9.35
N ALA A 160 -2.01 -16.16 10.20
CA ALA A 160 -2.95 -15.06 10.46
C ALA A 160 -2.93 -13.97 9.38
N LEU A 161 -1.85 -13.84 8.59
CA LEU A 161 -1.70 -12.81 7.55
C LEU A 161 -2.80 -12.85 6.46
N PRO A 162 -3.18 -14.01 5.89
CA PRO A 162 -4.31 -14.11 4.97
C PRO A 162 -5.64 -13.66 5.61
N GLU A 163 -5.90 -14.06 6.86
CA GLU A 163 -7.12 -13.69 7.59
C GLU A 163 -7.17 -12.20 7.96
N ALA A 164 -6.01 -11.60 8.24
CA ALA A 164 -5.92 -10.16 8.48
C ALA A 164 -6.23 -9.37 7.20
N ARG A 165 -5.69 -9.80 6.05
CA ARG A 165 -5.98 -9.17 4.75
C ARG A 165 -7.46 -9.28 4.36
N THR A 166 -8.11 -10.42 4.64
CA THR A 166 -9.54 -10.55 4.36
C THR A 166 -10.38 -9.65 5.27
N ARG A 167 -10.06 -9.54 6.56
CA ARG A 167 -10.76 -8.62 7.49
C ARG A 167 -10.60 -7.16 7.07
N VAL A 168 -9.39 -6.72 6.75
CA VAL A 168 -9.13 -5.36 6.24
C VAL A 168 -9.94 -5.09 4.96
N GLY A 169 -9.96 -6.04 4.01
CA GLY A 169 -10.76 -5.90 2.78
C GLY A 169 -12.27 -5.94 2.98
N VAL A 170 -12.77 -6.48 4.11
CA VAL A 170 -14.19 -6.41 4.50
C VAL A 170 -14.50 -5.07 5.16
N GLU A 171 -13.62 -4.56 6.02
CA GLU A 171 -13.76 -3.23 6.62
C GLU A 171 -13.67 -2.11 5.58
N GLU A 172 -12.79 -2.23 4.59
CA GLU A 172 -12.68 -1.25 3.50
C GLU A 172 -13.96 -1.24 2.65
N ARG A 173 -14.53 -2.42 2.36
CA ARG A 173 -15.83 -2.53 1.68
C ARG A 173 -16.99 -2.00 2.51
N SER A 174 -16.98 -2.20 3.82
CA SER A 174 -18.02 -1.68 4.69
C SER A 174 -17.96 -0.15 4.79
N ARG A 175 -16.76 0.43 4.87
CA ARG A 175 -16.53 1.88 4.79
C ARG A 175 -17.01 2.46 3.47
N ALA A 176 -16.66 1.84 2.33
CA ALA A 176 -17.12 2.27 1.02
C ALA A 176 -18.66 2.26 0.91
N ARG A 177 -19.33 1.24 1.47
CA ARG A 177 -20.80 1.18 1.51
C ARG A 177 -21.43 2.27 2.39
N VAL A 178 -20.81 2.61 3.51
CA VAL A 178 -21.27 3.70 4.39
C VAL A 178 -21.07 5.07 3.72
N GLU A 179 -19.96 5.29 3.03
CA GLU A 179 -19.72 6.49 2.23
C GLU A 179 -20.71 6.63 1.07
N GLU A 180 -21.03 5.54 0.38
CA GLU A 180 -22.04 5.55 -0.68
C GLU A 180 -23.43 5.88 -0.12
N ARG A 181 -23.82 5.28 1.01
CA ARG A 181 -25.10 5.55 1.66
C ARG A 181 -25.20 6.97 2.20
N THR A 182 -24.11 7.52 2.73
CA THR A 182 -24.07 8.93 3.18
C THR A 182 -24.12 9.88 1.99
N ARG A 183 -23.45 9.60 0.87
CA ARG A 183 -23.56 10.37 -0.38
C ARG A 183 -24.99 10.36 -0.93
N ALA A 184 -25.61 9.19 -0.99
CA ALA A 184 -27.01 9.04 -1.42
C ALA A 184 -27.98 9.80 -0.49
N GLY A 185 -27.79 9.70 0.83
CA GLY A 185 -28.60 10.42 1.81
C GLY A 185 -28.43 11.94 1.74
N VAL A 186 -27.23 12.44 1.43
CA VAL A 186 -26.97 13.87 1.20
C VAL A 186 -27.67 14.36 -0.07
N THR A 187 -27.65 13.57 -1.16
CA THR A 187 -28.36 13.93 -2.40
C THR A 187 -29.88 13.96 -2.21
N GLU A 188 -30.43 13.00 -1.46
CA GLU A 188 -31.87 12.93 -1.20
C GLU A 188 -32.34 14.07 -0.28
N ARG A 189 -31.58 14.37 0.78
CA ARG A 189 -31.85 15.51 1.67
C ARG A 189 -31.72 16.86 0.95
N SER A 190 -30.78 16.98 0.02
CA SER A 190 -30.64 18.17 -0.83
C SER A 190 -31.85 18.33 -1.77
N ARG A 191 -32.32 17.24 -2.38
CA ARG A 191 -33.51 17.25 -3.25
C ARG A 191 -34.78 17.62 -2.47
N ALA A 192 -34.95 17.06 -1.26
CA ALA A 192 -36.05 17.40 -0.37
C ALA A 192 -36.02 18.87 0.08
N GLY A 193 -34.84 19.39 0.45
CA GLY A 193 -34.68 20.80 0.84
C GLY A 193 -34.92 21.78 -0.31
N VAL A 194 -34.59 21.40 -1.55
CA VAL A 194 -34.91 22.20 -2.74
C VAL A 194 -36.42 22.22 -3.00
N THR A 195 -37.10 21.07 -2.91
CA THR A 195 -38.56 21.01 -3.09
C THR A 195 -39.31 21.81 -2.05
N GLU A 196 -38.87 21.77 -0.79
CA GLU A 196 -39.50 22.50 0.32
C GLU A 196 -39.31 24.02 0.21
N ARG A 197 -38.15 24.48 -0.28
CA ARG A 197 -37.95 25.92 -0.58
C ARG A 197 -38.85 26.39 -1.71
N VAL A 198 -38.98 25.61 -2.77
CA VAL A 198 -39.81 25.97 -3.95
C VAL A 198 -41.29 26.03 -3.59
N THR A 199 -41.79 25.12 -2.75
CA THR A 199 -43.20 25.16 -2.30
C THR A 199 -43.44 26.36 -1.38
N ARG A 200 -42.54 26.63 -0.45
CA ARG A 200 -42.64 27.79 0.46
C ARG A 200 -42.61 29.12 -0.29
N GLU A 201 -41.76 29.26 -1.31
CA GLU A 201 -41.68 30.47 -2.12
C GLU A 201 -42.95 30.68 -2.96
N ARG A 202 -43.50 29.62 -3.54
CA ARG A 202 -44.82 29.67 -4.19
C ARG A 202 -45.92 30.11 -3.24
N ASP A 203 -45.98 29.57 -2.03
CA ASP A 203 -46.99 29.97 -1.03
C ASP A 203 -46.89 31.45 -0.60
N ILE A 204 -45.66 31.98 -0.53
CA ILE A 204 -45.46 33.41 -0.24
C ILE A 204 -45.97 34.28 -1.40
N THR A 205 -45.67 33.89 -2.65
CA THR A 205 -46.13 34.65 -3.83
C THR A 205 -47.66 34.62 -3.99
N THR A 206 -48.30 33.48 -3.75
CA THR A 206 -49.77 33.35 -3.86
C THR A 206 -50.48 34.11 -2.75
N ARG A 207 -49.97 34.07 -1.51
CA ARG A 207 -50.49 34.87 -0.39
C ARG A 207 -50.34 36.37 -0.67
N GLY A 208 -49.16 36.80 -1.14
CA GLY A 208 -48.92 38.20 -1.49
C GLY A 208 -49.81 38.70 -2.64
N ALA A 209 -50.08 37.87 -3.65
CA ALA A 209 -50.98 38.22 -4.75
C ALA A 209 -52.45 38.36 -4.29
N ARG A 210 -52.89 37.52 -3.35
CA ARG A 210 -54.24 37.61 -2.76
C ARG A 210 -54.40 38.86 -1.91
N GLU A 211 -53.44 39.15 -1.05
CA GLU A 211 -53.42 40.37 -0.24
C GLU A 211 -53.33 41.63 -1.10
N GLY A 212 -52.55 41.60 -2.19
CA GLY A 212 -52.46 42.68 -3.16
C GLY A 212 -53.79 42.96 -3.87
N ARG A 213 -54.52 41.92 -4.26
CA ARG A 213 -55.88 42.06 -4.84
C ARG A 213 -56.86 42.65 -3.84
N GLU A 214 -56.86 42.18 -2.59
CA GLU A 214 -57.75 42.70 -1.55
C GLU A 214 -57.47 44.19 -1.26
N ARG A 215 -56.20 44.59 -1.16
CA ARG A 215 -55.81 45.99 -1.02
C ARG A 215 -56.22 46.85 -2.21
N ALA A 216 -56.10 46.34 -3.44
CA ALA A 216 -56.52 47.06 -4.65
C ALA A 216 -58.04 47.31 -4.67
N VAL A 217 -58.85 46.33 -4.24
CA VAL A 217 -60.31 46.48 -4.15
C VAL A 217 -60.70 47.52 -3.09
N VAL A 218 -60.02 47.53 -1.94
CA VAL A 218 -60.25 48.53 -0.89
C VAL A 218 -59.84 49.93 -1.35
N GLN A 219 -58.71 50.05 -2.06
CA GLN A 219 -58.23 51.32 -2.61
C GLN A 219 -59.17 51.89 -3.67
N ASP A 220 -59.68 51.05 -4.59
CA ASP A 220 -60.67 51.46 -5.59
C ASP A 220 -61.98 51.91 -4.94
N ARG A 221 -62.43 51.22 -3.88
CA ARG A 221 -63.61 51.65 -3.11
C ARG A 221 -63.39 53.02 -2.45
N MET A 222 -62.25 53.21 -1.78
CA MET A 222 -61.90 54.49 -1.15
C MET A 222 -61.81 55.62 -2.16
N THR A 223 -61.13 55.42 -3.30
CA THR A 223 -60.99 56.46 -4.33
C THR A 223 -62.33 56.86 -4.94
N ARG A 224 -63.26 55.91 -5.15
CA ARG A 224 -64.63 56.22 -5.59
C ARG A 224 -65.41 57.02 -4.54
N GLU A 225 -65.22 56.72 -3.27
CA GLU A 225 -65.85 57.44 -2.17
C GLU A 225 -65.29 58.85 -1.99
N SER A 226 -63.96 59.02 -2.12
CA SER A 226 -63.30 60.33 -2.17
C SER A 226 -63.76 61.16 -3.37
N ALA A 227 -63.96 60.52 -4.53
CA ALA A 227 -64.48 61.21 -5.71
C ALA A 227 -65.95 61.64 -5.54
N ARG A 228 -66.76 60.86 -4.82
CA ARG A 228 -68.15 61.24 -4.47
C ARG A 228 -68.18 62.44 -3.52
N THR A 229 -67.40 62.39 -2.44
CA THR A 229 -67.29 63.49 -1.48
C THR A 229 -66.70 64.76 -2.10
N ALA A 230 -65.73 64.64 -3.02
CA ALA A 230 -65.21 65.76 -3.80
C ALA A 230 -66.27 66.40 -4.72
N ARG A 231 -67.12 65.59 -5.38
CA ARG A 231 -68.22 66.11 -6.20
C ARG A 231 -69.28 66.80 -5.37
N GLU A 232 -69.58 66.27 -4.18
CA GLU A 232 -70.54 66.85 -3.26
C GLU A 232 -70.05 68.19 -2.67
N SER A 233 -68.79 68.25 -2.25
CA SER A 233 -68.16 69.51 -1.80
C SER A 233 -68.03 70.54 -2.94
N ALA A 234 -67.75 70.13 -4.17
CA ALA A 234 -67.78 71.00 -5.35
C ALA A 234 -69.20 71.52 -5.66
N ARG A 235 -70.23 70.73 -5.39
CA ARG A 235 -71.63 71.14 -5.51
C ARG A 235 -71.99 72.16 -4.43
N MET A 236 -71.66 71.89 -3.17
CA MET A 236 -71.87 72.79 -2.04
C MET A 236 -71.14 74.12 -2.22
N THR A 237 -69.91 74.11 -2.74
CA THR A 237 -69.16 75.35 -3.05
C THR A 237 -69.76 76.12 -4.22
N ARG A 238 -70.27 75.45 -5.27
CA ARG A 238 -71.02 76.14 -6.35
C ARG A 238 -72.34 76.74 -5.86
N GLU A 239 -73.05 76.05 -4.97
CA GLU A 239 -74.28 76.56 -4.35
C GLU A 239 -73.96 77.74 -3.41
N GLY A 240 -72.88 77.67 -2.63
CA GLY A 240 -72.36 78.78 -1.81
C GLY A 240 -71.84 79.96 -2.64
N ALA A 241 -71.21 79.72 -3.79
CA ALA A 241 -70.81 80.76 -4.74
C ALA A 241 -72.01 81.45 -5.39
N ARG A 242 -73.09 80.71 -5.69
CA ARG A 242 -74.35 81.30 -6.15
C ARG A 242 -75.06 82.11 -5.05
N ALA A 243 -74.92 81.74 -3.78
CA ALA A 243 -75.42 82.52 -2.66
C ALA A 243 -74.61 83.82 -2.44
N THR A 244 -73.28 83.77 -2.59
CA THR A 244 -72.38 84.94 -2.40
C THR A 244 -72.35 85.91 -3.58
N VAL A 245 -72.82 85.53 -4.79
CA VAL A 245 -73.06 86.48 -5.89
C VAL A 245 -74.34 87.31 -5.69
N ARG A 246 -75.26 86.88 -4.81
CA ARG A 246 -76.49 87.64 -4.49
C ARG A 246 -76.26 88.73 -3.43
N GLU A 247 -75.16 88.67 -2.68
CA GLU A 247 -74.81 89.65 -1.66
C GLU A 247 -73.35 90.11 -1.80
N GLN A 248 -73.08 90.99 -2.76
CA GLN A 248 -71.88 91.83 -2.73
C GLN A 248 -72.23 93.27 -3.10
N PRO A 249 -72.34 94.19 -2.13
CA PRO A 249 -72.26 95.62 -2.39
C PRO A 249 -70.80 96.05 -2.56
N MET A 250 -70.59 96.95 -3.53
CA MET A 250 -69.30 97.51 -3.90
C MET A 250 -68.72 98.40 -2.81
N THR A 251 -67.45 98.20 -2.45
CA THR A 251 -66.62 99.28 -1.93
C THR A 251 -65.15 99.12 -2.33
N ARG A 252 -64.64 100.26 -2.82
CA ARG A 252 -63.33 100.51 -3.40
C ARG A 252 -62.38 100.97 -2.30
N ALA A 253 -61.21 100.35 -2.17
CA ALA A 253 -60.08 100.94 -1.44
C ALA A 253 -58.75 100.53 -2.12
N ARG A 254 -57.87 101.52 -2.32
CA ARG A 254 -56.57 101.47 -3.03
C ARG A 254 -55.46 101.91 -2.05
N PRO A 255 -54.16 101.78 -2.37
CA PRO A 255 -53.26 100.73 -1.92
C PRO A 255 -52.17 101.22 -0.95
N GLN A 256 -51.59 100.34 -0.14
CA GLN A 256 -50.32 100.58 0.57
C GLN A 256 -49.44 99.32 0.56
N THR A 257 -48.18 99.49 0.14
CA THR A 257 -47.03 98.54 0.15
C THR A 257 -46.11 98.87 1.35
N PRO A 258 -45.01 98.15 1.68
CA PRO A 258 -44.52 96.78 1.39
C PRO A 258 -44.07 96.05 2.71
N PRO A 259 -43.22 94.97 2.75
CA PRO A 259 -41.82 94.99 2.30
C PRO A 259 -41.35 93.77 1.48
N VAL A 260 -40.25 94.03 0.77
CA VAL A 260 -39.36 93.11 0.05
C VAL A 260 -38.20 92.72 0.97
N MET A 261 -37.74 91.46 0.94
CA MET A 261 -36.34 90.97 0.97
C MET A 261 -36.40 89.41 0.97
N ALA A 262 -36.12 88.73 -0.15
CA ALA A 262 -34.82 88.16 -0.55
C ALA A 262 -34.34 87.01 0.37
N ARG A 263 -34.50 85.74 -0.01
CA ARG A 263 -33.68 84.88 -0.91
C ARG A 263 -32.45 84.26 -0.19
N GLY A 264 -32.37 82.93 -0.23
CA GLY A 264 -31.25 82.09 0.24
C GLY A 264 -31.80 80.91 1.06
N HIS A 265 -31.39 79.66 0.93
CA HIS A 265 -30.32 79.01 0.18
C HIS A 265 -30.65 77.52 0.03
N ASP A 266 -29.86 76.92 -0.85
CA ASP A 266 -29.78 75.56 -1.33
C ASP A 266 -29.96 74.41 -0.33
N GLU A 267 -30.39 73.31 -0.96
CA GLU A 267 -30.25 71.89 -0.60
C GLU A 267 -29.01 71.57 0.26
N PRO A 268 -29.12 70.61 1.19
CA PRO A 268 -28.41 69.37 0.88
C PRO A 268 -29.17 68.09 1.23
N ARG A 269 -29.12 67.21 0.22
CA ARG A 269 -29.28 65.76 0.19
C ARG A 269 -28.72 65.06 1.43
N ALA A 270 -29.58 64.56 2.30
CA ALA A 270 -29.21 63.59 3.34
C ALA A 270 -29.23 62.16 2.77
N ALA A 271 -28.04 61.58 2.65
CA ALA A 271 -27.80 60.24 2.12
C ALA A 271 -28.14 59.15 3.15
N ALA A 272 -28.67 58.04 2.64
CA ALA A 272 -28.93 56.80 3.35
C ALA A 272 -27.62 56.13 3.84
N PRO A 273 -27.63 55.42 4.99
CA PRO A 273 -26.45 54.75 5.51
C PRO A 273 -26.11 53.47 4.73
N ARG A 274 -24.83 53.37 4.33
CA ARG A 274 -24.23 52.20 3.70
C ARG A 274 -23.56 51.35 4.78
N ILE A 275 -23.95 50.07 4.86
CA ILE A 275 -23.29 49.05 5.67
C ILE A 275 -22.05 48.58 4.90
N GLU A 276 -20.86 48.81 5.47
CA GLU A 276 -19.59 48.26 4.99
C GLU A 276 -19.03 47.26 6.02
N ARG A 277 -18.64 46.09 5.51
CA ARG A 277 -18.11 44.95 6.26
C ARG A 277 -16.74 45.31 6.83
N ALA A 278 -16.60 45.18 8.14
CA ALA A 278 -15.32 45.13 8.83
C ALA A 278 -14.59 43.81 8.49
N THR A 279 -13.35 43.94 8.01
CA THR A 279 -12.37 42.85 7.93
C THR A 279 -11.81 42.55 9.33
N PRO A 280 -11.65 41.27 9.71
CA PRO A 280 -11.13 40.93 11.03
C PRO A 280 -9.62 41.15 11.15
N ARG A 281 -9.28 41.72 12.30
CA ARG A 281 -7.94 41.94 12.86
C ARG A 281 -7.20 40.60 13.00
N MET A 282 -5.93 40.62 12.60
CA MET A 282 -4.96 39.53 12.77
C MET A 282 -4.66 39.37 14.27
N THR A 283 -5.11 38.27 14.88
CA THR A 283 -4.68 37.83 16.22
C THR A 283 -3.87 36.56 16.09
N GLN A 284 -2.58 36.70 16.39
CA GLN A 284 -1.59 35.65 16.49
C GLN A 284 -1.76 34.90 17.82
N PRO A 285 -1.77 33.55 17.85
CA PRO A 285 -1.66 32.80 19.10
C PRO A 285 -0.21 32.51 19.44
N ASP A 286 0.09 32.74 20.72
CA ASP A 286 1.31 32.41 21.44
C ASP A 286 1.72 30.93 21.33
N ALA A 287 3.02 30.71 21.15
CA ALA A 287 3.68 29.44 21.42
C ALA A 287 4.16 29.44 22.88
N ALA A 288 3.52 28.61 23.71
CA ALA A 288 4.00 28.27 25.04
C ALA A 288 4.91 27.02 24.99
N ARG A 289 6.08 27.16 25.62
CA ARG A 289 6.76 26.19 26.52
C ARG A 289 7.05 24.74 26.05
N GLY A 290 8.34 24.39 26.19
CA GLY A 290 8.87 23.02 26.35
C GLY A 290 9.88 22.72 25.24
N GLY A 291 11.18 22.54 25.46
CA GLY A 291 11.87 21.99 26.63
C GLY A 291 12.51 20.67 26.22
N GLY A 292 13.81 20.73 25.87
CA GLY A 292 14.76 19.63 26.08
C GLY A 292 14.76 18.43 25.12
N GLY A 293 15.89 18.22 24.44
CA GLY A 293 16.45 16.88 24.24
C GLY A 293 16.43 16.31 22.82
N SER A 294 17.56 16.42 22.11
CA SER A 294 17.92 15.47 21.06
C SER A 294 19.38 15.05 21.25
N PRO A 295 19.68 13.75 21.41
CA PRO A 295 21.03 13.24 21.31
C PRO A 295 21.36 12.93 19.84
N ASN A 296 22.29 13.70 19.31
CA ASN A 296 23.46 13.26 18.57
C ASN A 296 23.37 11.87 17.88
N VAL A 297 23.11 11.86 16.57
CA VAL A 297 23.44 10.72 15.69
C VAL A 297 24.56 11.16 14.76
N ARG A 298 25.76 10.63 15.02
CA ARG A 298 26.91 10.62 14.11
C ARG A 298 26.47 9.99 12.77
N ALA A 299 26.28 10.82 11.76
CA ALA A 299 26.29 10.38 10.38
C ALA A 299 27.74 10.02 10.01
N GLN A 300 28.07 8.73 10.01
CA GLN A 300 29.26 8.24 9.33
C GLN A 300 28.93 8.17 7.83
N GLN A 301 29.66 8.97 7.04
CA GLN A 301 29.69 8.89 5.58
C GLN A 301 29.98 7.44 5.14
N MET A 302 29.12 6.88 4.30
CA MET A 302 29.48 5.75 3.44
C MET A 302 29.97 6.28 2.09
N PRO A 303 31.03 5.72 1.49
CA PRO A 303 31.43 6.04 0.13
C PRO A 303 30.48 5.40 -0.89
N ALA A 304 30.25 6.12 -1.99
CA ALA A 304 29.36 5.78 -3.10
C ALA A 304 29.78 4.48 -3.84
N PRO A 305 28.84 3.73 -4.44
CA PRO A 305 29.17 2.61 -5.30
C PRO A 305 29.70 3.07 -6.66
N ALA A 306 30.83 2.49 -7.09
CA ALA A 306 31.40 2.68 -8.41
C ALA A 306 30.47 2.13 -9.50
N ALA A 307 30.30 2.92 -10.56
CA ALA A 307 29.53 2.57 -11.75
C ALA A 307 30.14 1.37 -12.52
N PRO A 308 29.33 0.56 -13.25
CA PRO A 308 29.84 -0.55 -14.04
C PRO A 308 30.57 -0.05 -15.30
N ARG A 309 31.80 -0.54 -15.51
CA ARG A 309 32.53 -0.33 -16.77
C ARG A 309 31.88 -1.14 -17.89
N ALA A 310 31.63 -0.47 -19.00
CA ALA A 310 31.11 -1.03 -20.24
C ALA A 310 32.03 -2.12 -20.81
N ALA A 311 31.41 -3.19 -21.31
CA ALA A 311 32.05 -4.27 -22.04
C ALA A 311 32.50 -3.78 -23.43
N ALA A 312 33.74 -4.07 -23.80
CA ALA A 312 34.24 -3.97 -25.17
C ALA A 312 34.14 -5.35 -25.85
N PRO A 313 33.85 -5.43 -27.17
CA PRO A 313 33.74 -6.70 -27.88
C PRO A 313 35.12 -7.28 -28.21
N ALA A 314 35.32 -8.56 -27.91
CA ALA A 314 36.50 -9.33 -28.31
C ALA A 314 36.31 -9.91 -29.72
N THR A 315 37.25 -9.61 -30.61
CA THR A 315 37.44 -10.24 -31.93
C THR A 315 38.09 -11.63 -31.80
N PRO A 316 37.82 -12.59 -32.71
CA PRO A 316 38.44 -13.90 -32.67
C PRO A 316 39.77 -13.92 -33.43
N GLN A 317 40.85 -14.31 -32.75
CA GLN A 317 42.13 -14.71 -33.35
C GLN A 317 42.35 -16.14 -32.83
N GLY A 318 42.37 -17.17 -33.67
CA GLY A 318 43.50 -17.48 -34.55
C GLY A 318 44.17 -18.73 -33.97
N GLY A 319 44.12 -19.83 -34.72
CA GLY A 319 44.44 -21.18 -34.25
C GLY A 319 45.90 -21.42 -33.81
N GLY A 320 46.06 -22.48 -33.03
CA GLY A 320 47.35 -23.04 -32.63
C GLY A 320 47.16 -24.35 -31.89
N ALA A 321 47.21 -25.46 -32.61
CA ALA A 321 47.27 -26.81 -32.05
C ALA A 321 48.67 -27.10 -31.49
N PRO A 322 48.82 -27.79 -30.35
CA PRO A 322 50.03 -28.52 -30.05
C PRO A 322 49.88 -29.99 -30.43
N GLN A 323 50.89 -30.46 -31.14
CA GLN A 323 51.02 -31.78 -31.72
C GLN A 323 51.21 -32.86 -30.63
N ILE A 324 50.52 -33.98 -30.85
CA ILE A 324 50.73 -35.26 -30.17
C ILE A 324 51.96 -35.92 -30.81
N ALA A 325 52.94 -36.31 -30.01
CA ALA A 325 53.99 -37.25 -30.41
C ALA A 325 54.04 -38.42 -29.42
N PRO A 326 54.13 -39.68 -29.89
CA PRO A 326 54.13 -40.87 -29.05
C PRO A 326 55.55 -41.29 -28.67
N ARG A 327 55.74 -41.71 -27.42
CA ARG A 327 56.80 -42.64 -27.00
C ARG A 327 56.05 -43.85 -26.42
N GLY A 328 56.13 -45.05 -26.99
CA GLY A 328 57.36 -45.78 -27.28
C GLY A 328 57.51 -46.81 -26.16
N GLY A 329 57.07 -48.05 -26.42
CA GLY A 329 56.87 -49.10 -25.43
C GLY A 329 58.12 -49.77 -24.86
N GLY A 330 57.90 -50.54 -23.80
CA GLY A 330 58.79 -51.54 -23.22
C GLY A 330 57.95 -52.61 -22.54
N GLY A 331 58.15 -53.86 -22.93
CA GLY A 331 57.29 -55.03 -22.67
C GLY A 331 57.39 -55.67 -21.28
N PRO A 332 56.83 -56.90 -21.13
CA PRO A 332 56.39 -57.47 -19.86
C PRO A 332 57.40 -58.42 -19.22
N GLY A 333 57.46 -58.44 -17.88
CA GLY A 333 57.90 -59.58 -17.07
C GLY A 333 56.83 -59.77 -15.99
N GLY A 334 56.36 -60.97 -15.64
CA GLY A 334 57.05 -62.24 -15.49
C GLY A 334 56.66 -62.72 -14.09
N GLY A 335 55.95 -63.85 -13.99
CA GLY A 335 55.12 -64.22 -12.84
C GLY A 335 55.80 -64.87 -11.62
N GLY A 336 54.94 -65.41 -10.76
CA GLY A 336 55.21 -66.12 -9.49
C GLY A 336 54.36 -65.47 -8.39
N GLY A 337 53.29 -66.04 -7.83
CA GLY A 337 53.05 -67.40 -7.32
C GLY A 337 52.63 -67.23 -5.85
N PRO A 338 51.46 -67.71 -5.37
CA PRO A 338 50.97 -67.39 -4.03
C PRO A 338 51.52 -68.37 -2.98
N GLY A 339 52.27 -67.83 -2.00
CA GLY A 339 52.63 -68.54 -0.78
C GLY A 339 51.49 -68.46 0.23
N GLN A 340 50.76 -69.57 0.41
CA GLN A 340 50.02 -69.84 1.64
C GLN A 340 51.03 -70.19 2.73
N ASP A 341 51.00 -69.48 3.85
CA ASP A 341 51.68 -69.92 5.07
C ASP A 341 50.64 -70.21 6.13
N ARG A 342 50.50 -71.51 6.44
CA ARG A 342 49.83 -72.04 7.61
C ARG A 342 50.82 -71.97 8.77
N ARG A 343 50.49 -71.30 9.87
CA ARG A 343 50.97 -71.70 11.21
C ARG A 343 49.94 -71.38 12.28
N GLN A 344 49.58 -72.48 12.95
CA GLN A 344 49.25 -72.68 14.37
C GLN A 344 48.00 -72.05 14.95
#